data_AF-A0A2N2G709-F1
#
_entry.id   AF-A0A2N2G709-F1
#
_cell.length_a   1.000
_cell.length_b   1.000
_cell.length_c   1.000
_cell.angle_alpha   90.00
_cell.angle_beta   90.00
_cell.angle_gamma   90.00
#
_symmetry.space_group_name_H-M   'P 1'
#
loop_
_entity.id
_entity.type
_entity.pdbx_description
1 polymer ?
#
loop_
_entity_poly.entity_id
_entity_poly.type
_entity_poly.pdbx_seq_one_letter_code
_entity_poly.pdbx_strand_id
1 'polypeptide(L)' 'DSVVDITVSSLDDEDIYLTLDGQVGLELRSGDRIHVSRANHTAKLVMSEERDYFAVLRTKLKWGER' A
#
# COMPACT_ATOMS: atom_id res chain seq x y z
N ASP A 1 -6.80 7.87 -15.78
CA ASP A 1 -6.85 7.44 -14.37
C ASP A 1 -7.32 6.00 -14.30
N SER A 2 -6.72 5.21 -13.42
CA SER A 2 -7.05 3.80 -13.24
C SER A 2 -7.68 3.61 -11.87
N VAL A 3 -8.65 2.71 -11.80
CA VAL A 3 -9.30 2.28 -10.57
C VAL A 3 -9.11 0.77 -10.46
N VAL A 4 -8.80 0.30 -9.25
CA VAL A 4 -8.76 -1.12 -8.90
C VAL A 4 -9.98 -1.41 -8.04
N ASP A 5 -10.78 -2.36 -8.49
CA ASP A 5 -11.99 -2.84 -7.82
C ASP A 5 -11.70 -4.19 -7.17
N ILE A 6 -11.97 -4.31 -5.88
CA ILE A 6 -11.86 -5.55 -5.11
C ILE A 6 -13.21 -5.81 -4.46
N THR A 7 -13.71 -7.03 -4.57
CA THR A 7 -14.94 -7.47 -3.88
C THR A 7 -14.58 -8.61 -2.94
N VAL A 8 -15.02 -8.50 -1.69
CA VAL A 8 -14.81 -9.54 -0.69
C VAL A 8 -15.86 -10.61 -0.91
N SER A 9 -15.44 -11.79 -1.36
CA SER A 9 -16.33 -12.92 -1.65
C SER A 9 -16.21 -14.05 -0.64
N SER A 10 -15.79 -13.77 0.61
CA SER A 10 -15.64 -14.81 1.63
C SER A 10 -16.97 -15.52 1.87
N LEU A 11 -16.92 -16.85 1.91
CA LEU A 11 -18.08 -17.70 2.22
C LEU A 11 -18.21 -17.97 3.72
N ASP A 12 -17.13 -17.77 4.47
CA ASP A 12 -17.03 -17.99 5.91
C ASP A 12 -16.78 -16.67 6.67
N ASP A 13 -17.08 -16.66 7.97
CA ASP A 13 -16.85 -15.57 8.94
C ASP A 13 -15.34 -15.40 9.25
N GLU A 14 -14.50 -15.42 8.21
CA GLU A 14 -13.08 -15.13 8.35
C GLU A 14 -12.87 -13.65 8.67
N ASP A 15 -12.03 -13.40 9.67
CA ASP A 15 -11.62 -12.06 10.09
C ASP A 15 -10.73 -11.39 9.01
N ILE A 16 -11.36 -10.71 8.06
CA ILE A 16 -10.67 -9.97 6.99
C ILE A 16 -10.49 -8.52 7.42
N TYR A 17 -9.26 -8.01 7.28
CA TYR A 17 -8.95 -6.61 7.57
C TYR A 17 -8.28 -5.91 6.38
N LEU A 18 -8.81 -4.73 6.04
CA LEU A 18 -8.09 -3.75 5.22
C LEU A 18 -7.20 -2.92 6.14
N THR A 19 -5.90 -2.92 5.86
CA THR A 19 -4.97 -2.01 6.53
C THR A 19 -4.53 -0.88 5.61
N LEU A 20 -4.52 0.34 6.14
CA LEU A 20 -3.94 1.51 5.48
C LEU A 20 -2.59 1.81 6.13
N ASP A 21 -1.51 1.69 5.36
CA ASP A 21 -0.11 1.86 5.79
C ASP A 21 0.30 1.04 7.03
N GLY A 22 -0.45 -0.02 7.37
CA GLY A 22 -0.24 -0.81 8.58
C GLY A 22 -0.60 -0.09 9.90
N GLN A 23 -1.20 1.10 9.83
CA GLN A 23 -1.53 1.92 11.00
C GLN A 23 -3.03 1.92 11.31
N VAL A 24 -3.88 1.90 10.29
CA VAL A 24 -5.34 1.87 10.44
C VAL A 24 -5.85 0.52 9.95
N GLY A 25 -6.59 -0.19 10.78
CA GLY A 25 -7.28 -1.42 10.43
C GLY A 25 -8.79 -1.19 10.31
N LEU A 26 -9.39 -1.69 9.24
CA LEU A 26 -10.82 -1.70 8.99
C LEU A 26 -11.24 -3.15 8.80
N GLU A 27 -12.20 -3.62 9.59
CA GLU A 27 -12.83 -4.92 9.40
C GLU A 27 -13.65 -4.89 8.10
N LEU A 28 -13.53 -5.94 7.30
CA LEU A 28 -14.27 -6.13 6.06
C LEU A 28 -15.18 -7.34 6.17
N ARG A 29 -16.36 -7.23 5.58
CA ARG A 29 -17.36 -8.30 5.54
C ARG A 29 -17.57 -8.82 4.13
N SER A 30 -18.14 -10.02 4.04
CA SER A 30 -18.56 -10.57 2.76
C SER A 30 -19.53 -9.63 2.05
N GLY A 31 -19.28 -9.39 0.75
CA GLY A 31 -20.01 -8.44 -0.08
C GLY A 31 -19.45 -7.02 -0.09
N ASP A 32 -18.51 -6.67 0.79
CA ASP A 32 -17.87 -5.36 0.77
C ASP A 32 -17.07 -5.15 -0.52
N ARG A 33 -17.04 -3.90 -0.98
CA ARG A 33 -16.35 -3.49 -2.21
C ARG A 33 -15.36 -2.37 -1.91
N ILE A 34 -14.11 -2.61 -2.27
CA ILE A 34 -13.02 -1.65 -2.09
C ILE A 34 -12.65 -1.09 -3.45
N HIS A 35 -12.66 0.23 -3.57
CA HIS A 35 -12.21 0.96 -4.75
C HIS A 35 -10.92 1.68 -4.40
N VAL A 36 -9.85 1.38 -5.13
CA VAL A 36 -8.55 2.04 -4.96
C VAL A 36 -8.27 2.87 -6.20
N SER A 37 -8.06 4.17 -6.00
CA SER A 37 -7.70 5.11 -7.05
C SER A 37 -6.59 6.03 -6.56
N ARG A 38 -5.92 6.71 -7.49
CA ARG A 38 -4.99 7.78 -7.12
C ARG A 38 -5.74 8.87 -6.34
N ALA A 39 -5.22 9.26 -5.19
CA ALA A 39 -5.76 10.35 -4.40
C ALA A 39 -5.58 11.72 -5.10
N ASN A 40 -6.48 12.66 -4.83
CA ASN A 40 -6.39 14.04 -5.35
C ASN A 40 -5.22 14.82 -4.74
N HIS A 41 -4.76 14.40 -3.56
CA HIS A 41 -3.66 15.02 -2.83
C HIS A 41 -2.56 14.00 -2.58
N THR A 42 -1.31 14.43 -2.74
CA THR A 42 -0.12 13.61 -2.53
C THR A 42 0.67 14.09 -1.33
N ALA A 43 1.35 13.15 -0.66
CA ALA A 43 2.29 13.50 0.40
C ALA A 43 3.47 14.29 -0.18
N LYS A 44 3.83 15.40 0.48
CA LYS A 44 5.02 16.17 0.14
C LYS A 44 6.19 15.65 0.97
N LEU A 45 7.21 15.14 0.29
CA LEU A 45 8.41 14.63 0.94
C LEU A 45 9.54 15.65 0.82
N VAL A 46 10.24 15.92 1.92
CA VAL A 46 11.49 16.69 1.89
C VAL A 46 12.63 15.73 1.55
N MET A 47 13.39 16.07 0.51
CA MET A 47 14.50 15.26 0.02
C MET A 47 15.80 16.02 0.24
N SER A 48 16.81 15.36 0.83
CA SER A 48 18.18 15.90 0.84
C SER A 48 18.75 15.84 -0.57
N GLU A 49 19.52 16.86 -0.97
CA GLU A 49 20.20 16.92 -2.27
C GLU A 49 21.19 15.75 -2.46
N GLU A 50 21.73 15.21 -1.36
CA GLU A 50 22.67 14.09 -1.37
C GLU A 50 21.98 12.71 -1.48
N ARG A 51 20.63 12.66 -1.47
CA ARG A 51 19.90 11.40 -1.40
C ARG A 51 19.69 10.77 -2.79
N ASP A 52 20.56 9.84 -3.17
CA ASP A 52 20.35 8.95 -4.33
C ASP A 52 19.30 7.87 -3.99
N TYR A 53 18.15 7.92 -4.66
CA TYR A 53 17.07 6.94 -4.56
C TYR A 53 17.58 5.50 -4.73
N PHE A 54 18.44 5.26 -5.73
CA PHE A 54 18.93 3.92 -6.03
C PHE A 54 20.01 3.47 -5.04
N ALA A 55 20.80 4.39 -4.47
CA ALA A 55 21.71 4.06 -3.38
C ALA A 55 20.94 3.55 -2.16
N VAL A 56 19.87 4.26 -1.75
CA VAL A 56 19.00 3.83 -0.66
C VAL A 56 18.42 2.44 -0.93
N LEU A 57 17.96 2.20 -2.16
CA LEU A 57 17.38 0.92 -2.55
C LEU A 57 18.40 -0.22 -2.47
N ARG A 58 19.61 -0.02 -3.02
CA ARG A 58 20.72 -1.00 -2.97
C ARG A 58 21.06 -1.35 -1.52
N THR A 59 21.26 -0.34 -0.67
CA THR A 59 21.61 -0.55 0.74
C THR A 59 20.50 -1.27 1.50
N LYS A 60 19.23 -0.89 1.30
CA LYS A 60 18.11 -1.50 2.06
C LYS A 60 17.81 -2.94 1.62
N LEU A 61 17.95 -3.25 0.34
CA LEU A 61 17.61 -4.57 -0.21
C LEU A 61 18.82 -5.49 -0.39
N LYS A 62 20.03 -5.03 -0.05
CA LYS A 62 21.31 -5.75 -0.29
C LYS A 62 21.49 -6.18 -1.75
N TRP A 63 20.95 -5.41 -2.68
CA TRP A 63 21.01 -5.74 -4.10
C TRP A 63 22.41 -5.48 -4.65
N GLY A 64 23.04 -6.55 -5.17
CA GLY A 64 24.38 -6.51 -5.75
C GLY A 64 25.50 -6.95 -4.80
N GLU A 65 25.18 -7.29 -3.55
CA GLU A 65 26.12 -7.99 -2.65
C GLU A 65 26.23 -9.46 -3.10
N ARG A 66 27.46 -9.92 -3.37
CA ARG A 66 27.82 -11.33 -3.60
C ARG A 66 28.50 -11.88 -2.36
#